data_AF-A0A9D6Q7K3-F1
#
_entry.id   AF-A0A9D6Q7K3-F1
#
_cell.length_a   1.000
_cell.length_b   1.000
_cell.length_c   1.000
_cell.angle_alpha   90.00
_cell.angle_beta   90.00
_cell.angle_gamma   90.00
#
_symmetry.space_group_name_H-M   'P 1'
#
loop_
_entity.id
_entity.type
_entity.pdbx_description
1 polymer ?
#
loop_
_entity_poly.entity_id
_entity_poly.type
_entity_poly.pdbx_seq_one_letter_code
_entity_poly.pdbx_strand_id
1 'polypeptide(L)'
;MAKRLVVALLMVVALVVARPAWAPFHLMAIQELSFGTSNAPGAQYMQLRTLASGQVFVGGQRMTTQTADGTAAANFGRFDMDIALTNGDEGVAILAGTQEAHDLYCVAMDQLVTGQLVFPDGRTCFGVFASKPVDCVAYGSFTGANGIFGQPAVRPVFGKALTRVDSTNNNATAFTLDDPAPKNNSGEMGQIDGTPGDPDGTGDIDVADLDHEVAVLFEAGKRCDLTDPDRRGADANIDTRINAADVTATIMIALPAST
;
A
#
# COMPACT_ATOMS: atom_id res chain seq x y z
N MET A 1 -28.11 -31.86 -46.09
CA MET A 1 -27.13 -30.79 -46.34
C MET A 1 -27.31 -29.59 -45.39
N ALA A 2 -28.54 -29.08 -45.20
CA ALA A 2 -28.84 -27.92 -44.35
C ALA A 2 -28.30 -27.99 -42.89
N LYS A 3 -28.45 -29.12 -42.18
CA LYS A 3 -27.97 -29.27 -40.79
C LYS A 3 -26.46 -29.05 -40.62
N ARG A 4 -25.64 -29.45 -41.61
CA ARG A 4 -24.17 -29.29 -41.54
C ARG A 4 -23.76 -27.82 -41.74
N LEU A 5 -24.53 -27.08 -42.53
CA LEU A 5 -24.28 -25.67 -42.82
C LEU A 5 -24.64 -24.77 -41.64
N VAL A 6 -25.73 -25.09 -40.91
CA VAL A 6 -26.13 -24.39 -39.68
C VAL A 6 -25.09 -24.56 -38.57
N VAL A 7 -24.54 -25.76 -38.38
CA VAL A 7 -23.51 -26.01 -37.37
C VAL A 7 -22.21 -25.28 -37.69
N ALA A 8 -21.79 -25.28 -38.96
CA ALA A 8 -20.62 -24.53 -39.40
C ALA A 8 -20.79 -23.02 -39.17
N LEU A 9 -21.97 -22.47 -39.47
CA LEU A 9 -22.27 -21.06 -39.25
C LEU A 9 -22.24 -20.70 -37.75
N LEU A 10 -22.84 -21.53 -36.89
CA LEU A 10 -22.82 -21.30 -35.44
C LEU A 10 -21.41 -21.35 -34.84
N MET A 11 -20.55 -22.24 -35.35
CA MET A 11 -19.14 -22.31 -34.93
C MET A 11 -18.36 -21.07 -35.36
N VAL A 12 -18.55 -20.60 -36.60
CA VAL A 12 -17.92 -19.37 -37.09
C VAL A 12 -18.40 -18.15 -36.30
N VAL A 13 -19.70 -18.06 -36.00
CA VAL A 13 -20.24 -17.00 -35.14
C VAL A 13 -19.66 -17.09 -33.73
N ALA A 14 -19.56 -18.28 -33.14
CA ALA A 14 -18.93 -18.46 -31.82
C ALA A 14 -17.46 -18.05 -31.80
N LEU A 15 -16.69 -18.35 -32.85
CA LEU A 15 -15.29 -17.94 -33.00
C LEU A 15 -15.12 -16.43 -33.21
N VAL A 16 -16.07 -15.78 -33.88
CA VAL A 16 -16.07 -14.31 -34.09
C VAL A 16 -16.53 -13.56 -32.84
N VAL A 17 -17.43 -14.15 -32.05
CA VAL A 17 -17.95 -13.57 -30.80
C VAL A 17 -17.09 -13.91 -29.58
N ALA A 18 -16.22 -14.92 -29.69
CA ALA A 18 -15.21 -15.24 -28.68
C ALA A 18 -14.25 -14.07 -28.53
N ARG A 19 -14.57 -13.15 -27.62
CA ARG A 19 -13.62 -12.16 -27.15
C ARG A 19 -12.45 -12.93 -26.52
N PRO A 20 -11.21 -12.50 -26.77
CA PRO A 20 -10.08 -13.03 -26.03
C PRO A 20 -10.42 -13.00 -24.54
N ALA A 21 -10.17 -14.09 -23.83
CA ALA A 21 -10.12 -14.10 -22.38
C ALA A 21 -8.85 -13.34 -21.97
N TRP A 22 -8.82 -12.04 -22.23
CA TRP A 22 -7.85 -11.14 -21.67
C TRP A 22 -8.21 -11.01 -20.20
N ALA A 23 -7.25 -11.29 -19.34
CA ALA A 23 -7.29 -10.82 -17.97
C ALA A 23 -6.50 -9.51 -17.96
N PRO A 24 -7.16 -8.33 -18.03
CA PRO A 24 -6.48 -7.06 -17.96
C PRO A 24 -6.01 -6.83 -16.52
N PHE A 25 -4.79 -7.30 -16.26
CA PHE A 25 -3.96 -6.96 -15.10
C PHE A 25 -2.48 -6.83 -15.49
N HIS A 26 -2.13 -7.07 -16.76
CA HIS A 26 -0.74 -7.16 -17.22
C HIS A 26 -0.21 -5.81 -17.73
N LEU A 27 -1.05 -4.78 -17.79
CA LEU A 27 -0.63 -3.39 -18.02
C LEU A 27 -0.69 -2.64 -16.69
N MET A 28 0.12 -3.10 -15.73
CA MET A 28 0.22 -2.56 -14.37
C MET A 28 1.69 -2.32 -14.05
N ALA A 29 1.98 -1.30 -13.24
CA ALA A 29 3.29 -1.08 -12.67
C ALA A 29 3.21 -0.94 -11.16
N ILE A 30 4.20 -1.45 -10.44
CA ILE A 30 4.47 -1.07 -9.05
C ILE A 30 4.90 0.40 -9.07
N GLN A 31 4.09 1.25 -8.46
CA GLN A 31 4.32 2.69 -8.34
C GLN A 31 5.10 3.01 -7.07
N GLU A 32 4.83 2.31 -5.97
CA GLU A 32 5.44 2.61 -4.68
C GLU A 32 5.51 1.35 -3.80
N LEU A 33 6.60 1.25 -3.02
CA LEU A 33 6.78 0.25 -1.97
C LEU A 33 7.21 0.94 -0.67
N SER A 34 6.42 0.81 0.39
CA SER A 34 6.80 1.25 1.74
C SER A 34 7.15 0.05 2.62
N PHE A 35 8.25 0.17 3.35
CA PHE A 35 8.76 -0.85 4.26
C PHE A 35 8.43 -0.55 5.73
N GLY A 36 7.50 0.38 5.97
CA GLY A 36 7.13 0.86 7.29
C GLY A 36 8.07 1.94 7.83
N THR A 37 7.87 2.29 9.09
CA THR A 37 8.72 3.25 9.83
C THR A 37 9.54 2.53 10.89
N SER A 38 10.45 3.23 11.56
CA SER A 38 11.19 2.64 12.69
C SER A 38 10.29 2.27 13.85
N ASN A 39 9.17 3.00 14.00
CA ASN A 39 8.22 2.85 15.11
C ASN A 39 7.04 1.93 14.73
N ALA A 40 6.81 1.76 13.42
CA ALA A 40 5.78 0.90 12.84
C ALA A 40 6.36 0.10 11.65
N PRO A 41 7.30 -0.84 11.88
CA PRO A 41 7.97 -1.56 10.81
C PRO A 41 7.06 -2.55 10.07
N GLY A 42 5.89 -2.88 10.65
CA GLY A 42 4.88 -3.69 9.99
C GLY A 42 3.97 -2.87 9.07
N ALA A 43 3.99 -1.53 9.13
CA ALA A 43 3.20 -0.63 8.28
C ALA A 43 3.66 -0.59 6.81
N GLN A 44 3.58 -1.73 6.14
CA GLN A 44 4.07 -1.94 4.79
C GLN A 44 2.94 -1.91 3.77
N TYR A 45 3.23 -1.42 2.56
CA TYR A 45 2.31 -1.47 1.42
C TYR A 45 3.02 -1.54 0.07
N MET A 46 2.26 -2.00 -0.92
CA MET A 46 2.55 -1.92 -2.34
C MET A 46 1.43 -1.14 -3.02
N GLN A 47 1.81 -0.06 -3.70
CA GLN A 47 0.91 0.66 -4.59
C GLN A 47 1.21 0.28 -6.03
N LEU A 48 0.16 -0.14 -6.75
CA LEU A 48 0.19 -0.34 -8.18
C LEU A 48 -0.40 0.87 -8.90
N ARG A 49 -0.08 1.03 -10.18
CA ARG A 49 -0.67 1.99 -11.11
C ARG A 49 -1.11 1.27 -12.38
N THR A 50 -2.34 1.53 -12.82
CA THR A 50 -2.84 1.07 -14.13
C THR A 50 -2.12 1.81 -15.25
N LEU A 51 -1.61 1.09 -16.26
CA LEU A 51 -0.94 1.68 -17.44
C LEU A 51 -1.87 1.76 -18.66
N ALA A 52 -3.11 1.31 -18.51
CA ALA A 52 -4.16 1.40 -19.50
C ALA A 52 -5.51 1.30 -18.80
N SER A 53 -6.58 1.70 -19.48
CA SER A 53 -7.92 1.51 -18.97
C SER A 53 -8.29 0.01 -18.85
N GLY A 54 -9.16 -0.31 -17.89
CA GLY A 54 -9.74 -1.63 -17.68
C GLY A 54 -8.86 -2.62 -16.90
N GLN A 55 -7.74 -2.19 -16.32
CA GLN A 55 -6.80 -3.06 -15.59
C GLN A 55 -7.29 -3.39 -14.17
N VAL A 56 -8.45 -4.06 -14.08
CA VAL A 56 -9.20 -4.30 -12.83
C VAL A 56 -9.20 -5.75 -12.38
N PHE A 57 -8.78 -6.67 -13.25
CA PHE A 57 -8.92 -8.11 -13.05
C PHE A 57 -7.71 -8.71 -12.31
N VAL A 58 -7.42 -8.14 -11.15
CA VAL A 58 -6.27 -8.51 -10.31
C VAL A 58 -6.56 -9.69 -9.38
N GLY A 59 -7.80 -10.18 -9.34
CA GLY A 59 -8.23 -11.29 -8.53
C GLY A 59 -7.32 -12.51 -8.70
N GLY A 60 -6.77 -12.97 -7.59
CA GLY A 60 -5.87 -14.10 -7.53
C GLY A 60 -4.41 -13.84 -7.87
N GLN A 61 -4.06 -12.63 -8.30
CA GLN A 61 -2.67 -12.24 -8.51
C GLN A 61 -1.93 -12.12 -7.17
N ARG A 62 -0.67 -12.57 -7.15
CA ARG A 62 0.18 -12.58 -5.96
C ARG A 62 1.21 -11.47 -6.01
N MET A 63 1.58 -11.00 -4.82
CA MET A 63 2.72 -10.12 -4.58
C MET A 63 3.84 -10.97 -3.99
N THR A 64 4.74 -11.43 -4.85
CA THR A 64 5.81 -12.37 -4.48
C THR A 64 7.06 -11.61 -4.06
N THR A 65 7.83 -12.17 -3.13
CA THR A 65 9.07 -11.56 -2.65
C THR A 65 10.25 -12.54 -2.77
N GLN A 66 11.45 -11.99 -2.86
CA GLN A 66 12.70 -12.74 -2.91
C GLN A 66 13.73 -12.07 -2.01
N THR A 67 14.57 -12.87 -1.37
CA THR A 67 15.72 -12.40 -0.59
C THR A 67 16.83 -11.85 -1.48
N ALA A 68 17.86 -11.25 -0.89
CA ALA A 68 18.97 -10.62 -1.62
C ALA A 68 19.66 -11.53 -2.65
N ASP A 69 19.69 -12.85 -2.44
CA ASP A 69 20.30 -13.80 -3.38
C ASP A 69 19.35 -14.32 -4.47
N GLY A 70 18.09 -13.89 -4.46
CA GLY A 70 17.05 -14.36 -5.39
C GLY A 70 16.24 -15.55 -4.90
N THR A 71 16.51 -16.09 -3.70
CA THR A 71 15.71 -17.15 -3.09
C THR A 71 14.30 -16.65 -2.80
N ALA A 72 13.28 -17.45 -3.11
CA ALA A 72 11.89 -17.12 -2.83
C ALA A 72 11.66 -16.95 -1.32
N ALA A 73 10.99 -15.86 -0.95
CA ALA A 73 10.53 -15.60 0.42
C ALA A 73 8.99 -15.71 0.49
N ALA A 74 8.43 -15.48 1.68
CA ALA A 74 6.97 -15.48 1.86
C ALA A 74 6.34 -14.37 1.03
N ASN A 75 5.23 -14.67 0.35
CA ASN A 75 4.51 -13.64 -0.40
C ASN A 75 4.08 -12.50 0.53
N PHE A 76 4.18 -11.27 0.04
CA PHE A 76 3.62 -10.11 0.74
C PHE A 76 2.10 -10.25 0.85
N GLY A 77 1.44 -10.71 -0.22
CA GLY A 77 0.01 -11.00 -0.22
C GLY A 77 -0.52 -11.52 -1.54
N ARG A 78 -1.85 -11.54 -1.64
CA ARG A 78 -2.61 -11.92 -2.84
C ARG A 78 -3.89 -11.11 -2.87
N PHE A 79 -4.33 -10.70 -4.06
CA PHE A 79 -5.66 -10.13 -4.25
C PHE A 79 -6.71 -11.24 -4.18
N ASP A 80 -7.71 -11.07 -3.32
CA ASP A 80 -8.76 -12.09 -3.15
C ASP A 80 -9.83 -12.00 -4.24
N MET A 81 -10.09 -10.79 -4.72
CA MET A 81 -11.06 -10.49 -5.76
C MET A 81 -10.54 -9.41 -6.72
N ASP A 82 -11.26 -9.24 -7.82
CA ASP A 82 -11.04 -8.12 -8.73
C ASP A 82 -11.44 -6.80 -8.06
N ILE A 83 -10.75 -5.72 -8.40
CA ILE A 83 -10.96 -4.41 -7.79
C ILE A 83 -11.91 -3.61 -8.67
N ALA A 84 -13.07 -3.22 -8.13
CA ALA A 84 -13.99 -2.35 -8.85
C ALA A 84 -13.39 -0.94 -8.95
N LEU A 85 -13.10 -0.47 -10.17
CA LEU A 85 -12.70 0.91 -10.39
C LEU A 85 -13.93 1.72 -10.83
N THR A 86 -14.16 2.86 -10.19
CA THR A 86 -15.30 3.74 -10.51
C THR A 86 -15.28 4.19 -11.97
N ASN A 87 -14.10 4.35 -12.57
CA ASN A 87 -13.96 4.74 -13.98
C ASN A 87 -13.02 3.84 -14.81
N GLY A 88 -12.32 2.87 -14.20
CA GLY A 88 -11.44 1.96 -14.95
C GLY A 88 -10.36 2.67 -15.76
N ASP A 89 -9.96 3.88 -15.38
CA ASP A 89 -9.06 4.72 -16.18
C ASP A 89 -7.60 4.29 -16.09
N GLU A 90 -6.78 4.81 -17.01
CA GLU A 90 -5.33 4.77 -16.92
C GLU A 90 -4.84 5.66 -15.75
N GLY A 91 -3.76 5.24 -15.09
CA GLY A 91 -3.14 6.01 -13.99
C GLY A 91 -3.80 5.83 -12.63
N VAL A 92 -4.84 4.98 -12.52
CA VAL A 92 -5.52 4.68 -11.26
C VAL A 92 -4.60 3.86 -10.36
N ALA A 93 -4.59 4.20 -9.07
CA ALA A 93 -3.82 3.46 -8.08
C ALA A 93 -4.60 2.24 -7.58
N ILE A 94 -3.88 1.19 -7.18
CA ILE A 94 -4.44 0.07 -6.41
C ILE A 94 -3.49 -0.19 -5.25
N LEU A 95 -4.00 -0.11 -4.02
CA LEU A 95 -3.23 -0.15 -2.80
C LEU A 95 -3.43 -1.48 -2.06
N ALA A 96 -2.36 -2.25 -1.95
CA ALA A 96 -2.34 -3.44 -1.10
C ALA A 96 -1.40 -3.21 0.08
N GLY A 97 -1.89 -3.36 1.31
CA GLY A 97 -1.13 -3.02 2.50
C GLY A 97 -1.52 -3.83 3.72
N THR A 98 -0.69 -3.78 4.74
CA THR A 98 -0.96 -4.42 6.04
C THR A 98 -2.02 -3.64 6.81
N GLN A 99 -2.59 -4.26 7.86
CA GLN A 99 -3.47 -3.54 8.79
C GLN A 99 -2.72 -2.38 9.47
N GLU A 100 -1.46 -2.57 9.85
CA GLU A 100 -0.65 -1.51 10.45
C GLU A 100 -0.42 -0.33 9.50
N ALA A 101 -0.34 -0.58 8.19
CA ALA A 101 -0.29 0.49 7.19
C ALA A 101 -1.63 1.23 7.07
N HIS A 102 -2.76 0.51 7.15
CA HIS A 102 -4.08 1.13 7.17
C HIS A 102 -4.21 2.08 8.37
N ASP A 103 -3.80 1.62 9.54
CA ASP A 103 -3.89 2.38 10.79
C ASP A 103 -2.89 3.55 10.83
N LEU A 104 -1.71 3.40 10.21
CA LEU A 104 -0.68 4.45 10.19
C LEU A 104 -1.00 5.58 9.21
N TYR A 105 -1.47 5.23 8.01
CA TYR A 105 -1.68 6.19 6.92
C TYR A 105 -3.14 6.63 6.78
N CYS A 106 -4.03 6.11 7.62
CA CYS A 106 -5.46 6.42 7.63
C CYS A 106 -6.09 6.36 6.24
N VAL A 107 -5.79 5.29 5.48
CA VAL A 107 -6.28 5.08 4.12
C VAL A 107 -6.85 3.68 3.96
N ALA A 108 -8.03 3.57 3.37
CA ALA A 108 -8.62 2.26 3.08
C ALA A 108 -7.74 1.47 2.09
N MET A 109 -7.39 0.24 2.46
CA MET A 109 -6.62 -0.67 1.59
C MET A 109 -7.57 -1.35 0.60
N ASP A 110 -7.21 -1.36 -0.68
CA ASP A 110 -7.93 -2.16 -1.70
C ASP A 110 -7.77 -3.66 -1.43
N GLN A 111 -6.63 -4.04 -0.85
CA GLN A 111 -6.37 -5.38 -0.35
C GLN A 111 -5.56 -5.32 0.95
N LEU A 112 -6.14 -5.84 2.04
CA LEU A 112 -5.39 -6.11 3.25
C LEU A 112 -4.50 -7.35 3.05
N VAL A 113 -3.24 -7.26 3.47
CA VAL A 113 -2.27 -8.35 3.38
C VAL A 113 -1.69 -8.69 4.74
N THR A 114 -1.19 -9.92 4.88
CA THR A 114 -0.62 -10.45 6.13
C THR A 114 0.85 -10.84 6.03
N GLY A 115 1.43 -10.78 4.82
CA GLY A 115 2.85 -11.03 4.61
C GLY A 115 3.69 -9.79 4.86
N GLN A 116 5.00 -9.94 4.65
CA GLN A 116 5.98 -8.86 4.80
C GLN A 116 6.83 -8.74 3.55
N LEU A 117 7.18 -7.51 3.21
CA LEU A 117 8.23 -7.20 2.25
C LEU A 117 9.59 -7.61 2.85
N VAL A 118 10.47 -8.10 1.99
CA VAL A 118 11.85 -8.38 2.39
C VAL A 118 12.57 -7.04 2.58
N PHE A 119 13.23 -6.85 3.71
CA PHE A 119 13.99 -5.64 4.01
C PHE A 119 15.36 -6.00 4.61
N PRO A 120 16.45 -5.25 4.30
CA PRO A 120 16.49 -4.09 3.40
C PRO A 120 16.84 -4.45 1.96
N ASP A 121 17.19 -5.71 1.66
CA ASP A 121 17.71 -6.12 0.35
C ASP A 121 16.87 -7.27 -0.20
N GLY A 122 16.32 -7.09 -1.40
CA GLY A 122 15.38 -8.07 -1.93
C GLY A 122 14.77 -7.65 -3.26
N ARG A 123 13.73 -8.39 -3.63
CA ARG A 123 12.93 -8.10 -4.81
C ARG A 123 11.47 -8.41 -4.55
N THR A 124 10.60 -7.53 -5.01
CA THR A 124 9.15 -7.70 -4.92
C THR A 124 8.55 -7.64 -6.33
N CYS A 125 7.66 -8.57 -6.65
CA CYS A 125 7.00 -8.66 -7.95
C CYS A 125 5.49 -8.75 -7.81
N PHE A 126 4.78 -8.17 -8.78
CA PHE A 126 3.33 -8.27 -8.90
C PHE A 126 2.93 -9.17 -10.08
N GLY A 127 1.98 -10.08 -9.81
CA GLY A 127 1.25 -10.85 -10.82
C GLY A 127 2.13 -11.80 -11.65
N VAL A 128 1.48 -12.65 -12.45
CA VAL A 128 2.17 -13.45 -13.47
C VAL A 128 1.36 -13.43 -14.76
N PHE A 129 2.00 -13.03 -15.85
CA PHE A 129 1.45 -13.08 -17.19
C PHE A 129 2.42 -13.79 -18.12
N ALA A 130 1.94 -14.76 -18.89
CA ALA A 130 2.77 -15.58 -19.79
C ALA A 130 4.03 -16.17 -19.10
N SER A 131 3.86 -16.67 -17.86
CA SER A 131 4.93 -17.23 -17.01
C SER A 131 6.04 -16.24 -16.60
N LYS A 132 5.81 -14.94 -16.76
CA LYS A 132 6.70 -13.87 -16.31
C LYS A 132 5.97 -12.97 -15.32
N PRO A 133 6.68 -12.38 -14.34
CA PRO A 133 6.07 -11.35 -13.51
C PRO A 133 5.62 -10.17 -14.37
N VAL A 134 4.53 -9.53 -13.97
CA VAL A 134 4.01 -8.34 -14.68
C VAL A 134 4.95 -7.16 -14.45
N ASP A 135 5.30 -6.90 -13.19
CA ASP A 135 6.29 -5.91 -12.82
C ASP A 135 7.08 -6.35 -11.59
N CYS A 136 8.32 -5.88 -11.46
CA CYS A 136 9.16 -6.14 -10.30
C CYS A 136 10.03 -4.95 -9.93
N VAL A 137 10.32 -4.85 -8.64
CA VAL A 137 11.29 -3.92 -8.07
C VAL A 137 12.30 -4.71 -7.27
N ALA A 138 13.52 -4.83 -7.80
CA ALA A 138 14.69 -5.24 -7.00
C ALA A 138 15.29 -4.01 -6.32
N TYR A 139 15.82 -4.18 -5.12
CA TYR A 139 16.39 -3.08 -4.33
C TYR A 139 17.56 -3.54 -3.45
N GLY A 140 18.40 -2.59 -3.10
CA GLY A 140 19.55 -2.80 -2.22
C GLY A 140 20.59 -3.73 -2.85
N SER A 141 21.10 -4.68 -2.06
CA SER A 141 22.16 -5.61 -2.48
C SER A 141 21.66 -6.83 -3.28
N PHE A 142 20.48 -6.77 -3.90
CA PHE A 142 19.92 -7.89 -4.65
C PHE A 142 20.84 -8.36 -5.80
N THR A 143 21.18 -9.64 -5.81
CA THR A 143 22.05 -10.30 -6.79
C THR A 143 21.36 -11.38 -7.62
N GLY A 144 20.09 -11.69 -7.30
CA GLY A 144 19.29 -12.65 -8.04
C GLY A 144 18.94 -12.18 -9.46
N ALA A 145 18.29 -13.06 -10.24
CA ALA A 145 17.87 -12.74 -11.60
C ALA A 145 16.73 -11.71 -11.62
N ASN A 146 17.01 -10.48 -12.05
CA ASN A 146 16.02 -9.41 -12.18
C ASN A 146 15.40 -9.28 -13.58
N GLY A 147 15.72 -10.17 -14.51
CA GLY A 147 15.14 -10.18 -15.85
C GLY A 147 15.33 -8.86 -16.61
N ILE A 148 14.24 -8.28 -17.11
CA ILE A 148 14.28 -7.03 -17.87
C ILE A 148 14.31 -5.78 -16.98
N PHE A 149 14.15 -5.88 -15.66
CA PHE A 149 13.97 -4.73 -14.75
C PHE A 149 15.31 -4.06 -14.34
N GLY A 150 16.42 -4.46 -14.96
CA GLY A 150 17.74 -3.83 -14.81
C GLY A 150 18.38 -4.02 -13.44
N GLN A 151 19.22 -3.05 -13.06
CA GLN A 151 19.94 -3.04 -11.79
C GLN A 151 18.99 -2.73 -10.62
N PRO A 152 19.25 -3.23 -9.40
CA PRO A 152 18.44 -2.92 -8.23
C PRO A 152 18.35 -1.42 -7.94
N ALA A 153 17.20 -0.98 -7.45
CA ALA A 153 17.00 0.34 -6.88
C ALA A 153 17.89 0.56 -5.66
N VAL A 154 17.96 1.83 -5.22
CA VAL A 154 18.57 2.20 -3.94
C VAL A 154 18.00 1.37 -2.79
N ARG A 155 18.83 1.11 -1.77
CA ARG A 155 18.40 0.37 -0.59
C ARG A 155 17.32 1.16 0.16
N PRO A 156 16.14 0.56 0.46
CA PRO A 156 15.10 1.20 1.25
C PRO A 156 15.60 1.57 2.65
N VAL A 157 14.96 2.59 3.22
CA VAL A 157 15.14 3.02 4.61
C VAL A 157 13.77 3.17 5.25
N PHE A 158 13.67 2.90 6.54
CA PHE A 158 12.42 3.12 7.27
C PHE A 158 11.96 4.58 7.16
N GLY A 159 10.64 4.77 7.03
CA GLY A 159 10.01 6.08 6.88
C GLY A 159 10.06 6.66 5.47
N LYS A 160 10.71 5.97 4.51
CA LYS A 160 10.68 6.33 3.09
C LYS A 160 10.10 5.18 2.27
N ALA A 161 9.52 5.53 1.14
CA ALA A 161 9.08 4.57 0.14
C ALA A 161 10.05 4.54 -1.05
N LEU A 162 10.14 3.40 -1.72
CA LEU A 162 10.69 3.34 -3.07
C LEU A 162 9.61 3.76 -4.04
N THR A 163 9.74 4.95 -4.62
CA THR A 163 8.73 5.56 -5.48
C THR A 163 9.23 5.60 -6.92
N ARG A 164 8.37 5.17 -7.85
CA ARG A 164 8.68 5.15 -9.27
C ARG A 164 8.61 6.57 -9.85
N VAL A 165 9.74 7.06 -10.34
CA VAL A 165 9.88 8.39 -10.96
C VAL A 165 10.02 8.35 -12.49
N ASP A 166 10.30 7.17 -13.04
CA ASP A 166 10.54 6.99 -14.47
C ASP A 166 10.04 5.61 -14.96
N SER A 167 9.79 5.49 -16.27
CA SER A 167 9.24 4.30 -16.92
C SER A 167 10.30 3.41 -17.58
N THR A 168 11.58 3.68 -17.37
CA THR A 168 12.66 2.82 -17.84
C THR A 168 12.62 1.45 -17.16
N ASN A 169 13.08 0.46 -17.92
CA ASN A 169 13.24 -0.93 -17.46
C ASN A 169 14.50 -1.11 -16.61
N ASN A 170 14.76 -0.20 -15.68
CA ASN A 170 15.93 -0.25 -14.80
C ASN A 170 15.58 0.30 -13.41
N ASN A 171 15.43 -0.57 -12.41
CA ASN A 171 15.00 -0.15 -11.06
C ASN A 171 15.95 0.89 -10.45
N ALA A 172 17.25 0.84 -10.73
CA ALA A 172 18.25 1.82 -10.27
C ALA A 172 17.97 3.27 -10.71
N THR A 173 17.35 3.48 -11.87
CA THR A 173 17.01 4.80 -12.40
C THR A 173 15.52 5.12 -12.33
N ALA A 174 14.68 4.09 -12.28
CA ALA A 174 13.24 4.23 -12.25
C ALA A 174 12.68 4.48 -10.84
N PHE A 175 13.43 4.15 -9.78
CA PHE A 175 12.99 4.31 -8.39
C PHE A 175 13.94 5.17 -7.56
N THR A 176 13.36 6.05 -6.75
CA THR A 176 14.06 6.87 -5.75
C THR A 176 13.42 6.69 -4.38
N LEU A 177 14.11 7.15 -3.33
CA LEU A 177 13.50 7.26 -2.01
C LEU A 177 12.68 8.55 -1.95
N ASP A 178 11.42 8.44 -1.55
CA ASP A 178 10.53 9.58 -1.34
C ASP A 178 9.67 9.38 -0.09
N ASP A 179 8.94 10.43 0.30
CA ASP A 179 7.93 10.32 1.36
C ASP A 179 6.80 9.39 0.93
N PRO A 180 6.37 8.44 1.78
CA PRO A 180 5.23 7.57 1.50
C PRO A 180 3.97 8.36 1.16
N ALA A 181 3.35 8.08 0.01
CA ALA A 181 2.13 8.76 -0.45
C ALA A 181 1.10 7.72 -0.93
N PRO A 182 0.60 6.85 -0.03
CA PRO A 182 -0.33 5.79 -0.41
C PRO A 182 -1.64 6.38 -0.92
N LYS A 183 -2.17 5.80 -2.00
CA LYS A 183 -3.42 6.18 -2.66
C LYS A 183 -4.16 4.94 -3.09
N ASN A 184 -5.42 4.81 -2.70
CA ASN A 184 -6.25 3.68 -3.09
C ASN A 184 -6.98 3.91 -4.43
N ASN A 185 -7.78 2.94 -4.84
CA ASN A 185 -8.52 2.96 -6.08
C ASN A 185 -9.61 4.04 -6.19
N SER A 186 -10.04 4.60 -5.07
CA SER A 186 -11.04 5.67 -4.99
C SER A 186 -10.42 7.06 -5.08
N GLY A 187 -9.08 7.14 -5.06
CA GLY A 187 -8.33 8.38 -5.05
C GLY A 187 -8.12 8.97 -3.66
N GLU A 188 -8.52 8.26 -2.61
CA GLU A 188 -8.21 8.60 -1.23
C GLU A 188 -6.70 8.54 -1.03
N MET A 189 -6.13 9.64 -0.55
CA MET A 189 -4.72 9.77 -0.21
C MET A 189 -4.57 9.50 1.28
N GLY A 190 -3.66 8.59 1.63
CA GLY A 190 -3.24 8.45 3.01
C GLY A 190 -2.35 9.59 3.44
N GLN A 191 -2.48 9.95 4.71
CA GLN A 191 -1.68 10.96 5.36
C GLN A 191 -1.04 10.30 6.58
N ILE A 192 0.24 10.55 6.81
CA ILE A 192 0.77 10.36 8.17
C ILE A 192 0.20 11.55 8.93
N ASP A 193 -0.89 11.31 9.64
CA ASP A 193 -1.48 12.38 10.43
C ASP A 193 -0.47 12.78 11.52
N GLY A 194 -0.07 14.05 11.49
CA GLY A 194 0.70 14.72 12.52
C GLY A 194 2.04 14.07 12.88
N THR A 195 2.92 14.87 13.46
CA THR A 195 3.91 14.29 14.37
C THR A 195 3.17 13.77 15.61
N PRO A 196 3.61 12.68 16.27
CA PRO A 196 3.06 12.30 17.56
C PRO A 196 3.07 13.53 18.51
N GLY A 197 1.91 13.93 19.00
CA GLY A 197 1.71 15.12 19.84
C GLY A 197 1.41 16.44 19.11
N ASP A 198 1.32 16.45 17.78
CA ASP A 198 0.94 17.61 16.95
C ASP A 198 -0.07 17.18 15.87
N PRO A 199 -1.30 16.82 16.29
CA PRO A 199 -2.36 16.38 15.40
C PRO A 199 -2.86 17.43 14.41
N ASP A 200 -2.66 18.72 14.68
CA ASP A 200 -3.10 19.82 13.79
C ASP A 200 -2.01 20.29 12.80
N GLY A 201 -0.78 19.79 12.96
CA GLY A 201 0.34 20.02 12.05
C GLY A 201 0.89 21.44 12.11
N THR A 202 0.67 22.15 13.21
CA THR A 202 1.13 23.54 13.40
C THR A 202 2.62 23.63 13.71
N GLY A 203 3.25 22.52 14.11
CA GLY A 203 4.67 22.43 14.43
C GLY A 203 5.01 22.80 15.88
N ASP A 204 4.01 23.11 16.70
CA ASP A 204 4.12 23.38 18.14
C ASP A 204 3.19 22.40 18.88
N ILE A 205 3.64 21.79 19.98
CA ILE A 205 2.75 21.01 20.87
C ILE A 205 2.09 21.98 21.85
N ASP A 206 0.79 22.20 21.71
CA ASP A 206 0.02 23.12 22.54
C ASP A 206 -1.06 22.44 23.40
N VAL A 207 -1.87 23.25 24.08
CA VAL A 207 -2.91 22.74 25.00
C VAL A 207 -4.09 22.15 24.23
N ALA A 208 -4.36 22.62 23.01
CA ALA A 208 -5.36 22.04 22.14
C ALA A 208 -4.91 20.64 21.68
N ASP A 209 -3.62 20.45 21.40
CA ASP A 209 -3.07 19.12 21.10
C ASP A 209 -3.23 18.14 22.26
N LEU A 210 -3.02 18.61 23.49
CA LEU A 210 -3.18 17.81 24.71
C LEU A 210 -4.63 17.44 25.00
N ASP A 211 -5.57 18.38 24.87
CA ASP A 211 -7.01 18.12 25.04
C ASP A 211 -7.53 17.16 23.95
N HIS A 212 -6.89 17.18 22.78
CA HIS A 212 -7.21 16.32 21.66
C HIS A 212 -6.61 14.92 21.77
N GLU A 213 -5.36 14.78 22.23
CA GLU A 213 -4.75 13.50 22.60
C GLU A 213 -5.59 12.75 23.64
N VAL A 214 -6.08 13.46 24.67
CA VAL A 214 -6.92 12.87 25.72
C VAL A 214 -8.27 12.40 25.18
N ALA A 215 -8.84 13.07 24.17
CA ALA A 215 -10.09 12.64 23.55
C ALA A 215 -9.92 11.39 22.67
N VAL A 216 -8.79 11.25 21.97
CA VAL A 216 -8.50 10.11 21.08
C VAL A 216 -8.06 8.86 21.86
N LEU A 217 -7.38 9.01 23.00
CA LEU A 217 -6.97 7.91 23.91
C LEU A 217 -8.13 7.02 24.38
N PHE A 218 -9.39 7.50 24.36
CA PHE A 218 -10.57 6.71 24.73
C PHE A 218 -11.32 6.10 23.54
N GLU A 219 -10.92 6.36 22.30
CA GLU A 219 -11.51 5.81 21.05
C GLU A 219 -10.48 5.12 20.13
N ALA A 220 -9.37 4.58 20.66
CA ALA A 220 -8.24 3.99 19.92
C ALA A 220 -8.55 2.90 18.86
N GLY A 221 -9.81 2.47 18.70
CA GLY A 221 -10.28 1.63 17.59
C GLY A 221 -10.80 2.39 16.36
N LYS A 222 -10.70 3.73 16.33
CA LYS A 222 -11.37 4.58 15.32
C LYS A 222 -10.51 5.66 14.69
N ARG A 223 -9.17 5.58 14.77
CA ARG A 223 -8.27 6.60 14.20
C ARG A 223 -8.62 6.98 12.76
N CYS A 224 -8.98 6.00 11.93
CA CYS A 224 -9.41 6.18 10.54
C CYS A 224 -10.91 6.52 10.38
N ASP A 225 -11.74 6.30 11.40
CA ASP A 225 -13.20 6.54 11.39
C ASP A 225 -13.56 7.97 11.83
N LEU A 226 -12.58 8.77 12.26
CA LEU A 226 -12.80 10.17 12.60
C LEU A 226 -12.98 10.96 11.30
N THR A 227 -14.22 11.38 11.06
CA THR A 227 -14.64 12.16 9.88
C THR A 227 -14.01 13.56 9.80
N ASP A 228 -13.24 13.94 10.82
CA ASP A 228 -12.63 15.25 10.99
C ASP A 228 -11.11 15.14 10.75
N PRO A 229 -10.56 15.78 9.69
CA PRO A 229 -9.16 15.65 9.31
C PRO A 229 -8.14 15.99 10.40
N ASP A 230 -8.51 16.91 11.29
CA ASP A 230 -7.62 17.42 12.32
C ASP A 230 -7.53 16.43 13.52
N ARG A 231 -8.36 15.37 13.55
CA ARG A 231 -8.50 14.43 14.69
C ARG A 231 -7.49 13.31 14.80
N ARG A 232 -6.46 13.33 13.98
CA ARG A 232 -5.98 12.09 13.38
C ARG A 232 -4.50 11.80 13.71
N GLY A 233 -3.73 12.80 14.18
CA GLY A 233 -2.27 12.70 14.43
C GLY A 233 -1.78 12.48 15.87
N ALA A 234 -2.67 12.25 16.83
CA ALA A 234 -2.34 12.27 18.25
C ALA A 234 -1.70 10.98 18.82
N ASP A 235 -1.87 9.80 18.20
CA ASP A 235 -1.76 8.54 18.97
C ASP A 235 -0.39 7.82 18.98
N ALA A 236 0.63 8.32 18.27
CA ALA A 236 1.77 7.48 17.91
C ALA A 236 2.83 7.24 19.02
N ASN A 237 2.62 7.66 20.29
CA ASN A 237 3.67 7.50 21.30
C ASN A 237 3.26 7.30 22.80
N ILE A 238 2.04 6.88 23.12
CA ILE A 238 1.68 6.55 24.52
C ILE A 238 1.78 5.04 24.78
N ASP A 239 2.69 4.67 25.68
CA ASP A 239 2.90 3.31 26.20
C ASP A 239 1.56 2.76 26.73
N THR A 240 1.08 1.67 26.12
CA THR A 240 -0.16 0.92 26.46
C THR A 240 -0.30 0.48 27.92
N ARG A 241 0.66 0.82 28.79
CA ARG A 241 0.64 0.59 30.23
C ARG A 241 0.04 1.74 31.04
N ILE A 242 -0.19 2.91 30.45
CA ILE A 242 -0.84 4.03 31.13
C ILE A 242 -2.36 3.81 31.07
N ASN A 243 -2.97 3.49 32.20
CA ASN A 243 -4.43 3.37 32.29
C ASN A 243 -5.05 4.73 32.67
N ALA A 244 -6.37 4.86 32.54
CA ALA A 244 -7.09 6.11 32.84
C ALA A 244 -6.83 6.65 34.26
N ALA A 245 -6.47 5.80 35.23
CA ALA A 245 -6.14 6.22 36.58
C ALA A 245 -4.77 6.92 36.65
N ASP A 246 -3.81 6.53 35.81
CA ASP A 246 -2.47 7.13 35.75
C ASP A 246 -2.51 8.54 35.14
N VAL A 247 -3.37 8.76 34.14
CA VAL A 247 -3.61 10.09 33.52
C VAL A 247 -4.29 11.03 34.51
N THR A 248 -5.31 10.54 35.22
CA THR A 248 -6.03 11.33 36.24
C THR A 248 -5.10 11.77 37.39
N ALA A 249 -4.17 10.90 37.78
CA ALA A 249 -3.17 11.21 38.81
C ALA A 249 -2.18 12.30 38.36
N THR A 250 -1.81 12.33 37.08
CA THR A 250 -0.88 13.32 36.53
C THR A 250 -1.53 14.69 36.38
N ILE A 251 -2.80 14.74 35.96
CA ILE A 251 -3.58 15.99 35.84
C ILE A 251 -3.78 16.66 37.22
N MET A 252 -3.96 15.86 38.29
CA MET A 252 -4.07 16.41 39.65
C MET A 252 -2.75 16.97 40.22
N ILE A 253 -1.60 16.63 39.65
CA ILE A 253 -0.30 17.18 40.08
C ILE A 253 0.01 18.52 39.38
N ALA A 254 -0.53 18.74 38.18
CA ALA A 254 -0.19 19.90 37.34
C ALA A 254 -1.05 21.15 37.56
N LEU A 255 -2.23 21.03 38.19
CA LEU A 255 -3.10 22.17 38.45
C LEU A 255 -2.88 22.71 39.88
N PRO A 256 -2.33 23.93 40.07
CA PRO A 256 -2.31 24.54 41.38
C PRO A 256 -3.75 24.77 41.83
N ALA A 257 -4.08 24.32 43.05
CA ALA A 257 -5.38 24.57 43.66
C ALA A 257 -5.66 26.08 43.66
N SER A 258 -6.60 26.51 42.84
CA SER A 258 -7.09 27.89 42.82
C SER A 258 -7.84 28.15 44.13
N THR A 259 -7.22 28.95 45.00
CA THR A 259 -7.85 29.57 46.19
C THR A 259 -8.71 30.76 45.81
#